data_AF-A0A8I2Z0G0-F1
#
_entry.id   AF-A0A8I2Z0G0-F1
#
_cell.length_a   1.000
_cell.length_b   1.000
_cell.length_c   1.000
_cell.angle_alpha   90.00
_cell.angle_beta   90.00
_cell.angle_gamma   90.00
#
_symmetry.space_group_name_H-M   'P 1'
#
loop_
_entity.id
_entity.type
_entity.pdbx_description
1 polymer ?
#
loop_
_entity_poly.entity_id
_entity_poly.type
_entity_poly.pdbx_seq_one_letter_code
_entity_poly.pdbx_strand_id
1 'polypeptide(L)'
;MVETTVGDLKSGITPLVVLHGGPGMSHHYMISHTVLYTTHAIPVVFYDQIGAVELFMDELDNLLTKLGIESHFDLLGQSWGGMLAADYVSTRHPRGLRRLIIANAPASEALWEESMLQHLSKFPQAFQDLVRKHEREGTTSSKEYQDALQVFYNKHTCQVVPWPEELVMSFKAMEEDPTVYTTMLGTSEFNTTGTLKTWSVIDRLHTITCPTLVVNGTEEGAQDFVIAPFIERIPKVKWVKFAKSHCPFWEDKEYYFNTIEHFLLA
;
A
#
# COMPACT_ATOMS: atom_id res chain seq x y z
N MET A 1 -13.99 -12.86 -5.65
CA MET A 1 -13.33 -11.63 -6.10
C MET A 1 -14.41 -10.59 -6.33
N VAL A 2 -14.40 -9.52 -5.54
CA VAL A 2 -15.23 -8.34 -5.76
C VAL A 2 -14.33 -7.34 -6.48
N GLU A 3 -14.72 -6.96 -7.70
CA GLU A 3 -13.95 -6.04 -8.54
C GLU A 3 -14.84 -4.87 -8.99
N THR A 4 -14.25 -3.68 -9.02
CA THR A 4 -14.89 -2.44 -9.49
C THR A 4 -14.03 -1.84 -10.58
N THR A 5 -14.55 -1.75 -11.80
CA THR A 5 -13.88 -1.08 -12.92
C THR A 5 -14.52 0.28 -13.16
N VAL A 6 -13.71 1.33 -13.21
CA VAL A 6 -14.12 2.68 -13.58
C VAL A 6 -13.53 3.01 -14.95
N GLY A 7 -14.41 3.21 -15.93
CA GLY A 7 -14.04 3.47 -17.33
C GLY A 7 -14.22 2.27 -18.26
N ASP A 8 -13.71 2.38 -19.49
CA ASP A 8 -13.83 1.36 -20.53
C ASP A 8 -12.46 0.72 -20.84
N LEU A 9 -12.30 -0.55 -20.46
CA LEU A 9 -11.11 -1.36 -20.74
C LEU A 9 -10.87 -1.59 -22.24
N LYS A 10 -11.86 -1.33 -23.10
CA LYS A 10 -11.75 -1.45 -24.57
C LYS A 10 -11.43 -0.12 -25.26
N SER A 11 -11.20 0.95 -24.50
CA SER A 11 -10.88 2.29 -25.04
C SER A 11 -9.54 2.35 -25.78
N GLY A 12 -8.66 1.36 -25.60
CA GLY A 12 -7.28 1.37 -26.12
C GLY A 12 -6.29 2.17 -25.26
N ILE A 13 -6.76 2.81 -24.19
CA ILE A 13 -5.92 3.43 -23.16
C ILE A 13 -5.47 2.34 -22.18
N THR A 14 -4.21 2.37 -21.75
CA THR A 14 -3.67 1.43 -20.77
C THR A 14 -4.49 1.51 -19.46
N PRO A 15 -5.07 0.40 -18.99
CA PRO A 15 -5.75 0.38 -17.70
C PRO A 15 -4.74 0.38 -16.55
N LEU A 16 -5.08 1.06 -15.45
CA LEU A 16 -4.36 1.00 -14.19
C LEU A 16 -5.04 0.00 -13.24
N VAL A 17 -4.31 -1.01 -12.80
CA VAL A 17 -4.77 -1.92 -11.75
C VAL A 17 -4.24 -1.43 -10.40
N VAL A 18 -5.13 -1.31 -9.40
CA VAL A 18 -4.82 -0.75 -8.08
C VAL A 18 -4.87 -1.84 -7.01
N LEU A 19 -3.74 -2.07 -6.35
CA LEU A 19 -3.60 -3.01 -5.23
C LEU A 19 -3.66 -2.24 -3.91
N HIS A 20 -4.69 -2.52 -3.12
CA HIS A 20 -4.86 -1.95 -1.79
C HIS A 20 -3.90 -2.57 -0.75
N GLY A 21 -3.79 -1.90 0.38
CA GLY A 21 -2.94 -2.22 1.51
C GLY A 21 -3.62 -3.07 2.57
N GLY A 22 -3.16 -2.91 3.81
CA GLY A 22 -3.49 -3.78 4.93
C GLY A 22 -2.27 -4.63 5.29
N PRO A 23 -2.22 -5.93 4.97
CA PRO A 23 -3.13 -6.70 4.12
C PRO A 23 -4.54 -6.88 4.71
N GLY A 24 -5.55 -7.17 3.89
CA GLY A 24 -6.92 -7.41 4.39
C GLY A 24 -7.76 -6.15 4.63
N MET A 25 -7.33 -4.99 4.14
CA MET A 25 -8.23 -3.84 3.96
C MET A 25 -9.11 -4.05 2.71
N SER A 26 -9.74 -2.98 2.23
CA SER A 26 -10.52 -3.00 0.98
C SER A 26 -10.08 -1.89 0.04
N HIS A 27 -10.53 -1.94 -1.22
CA HIS A 27 -10.21 -0.93 -2.22
C HIS A 27 -10.80 0.45 -1.95
N HIS A 28 -11.80 0.58 -1.05
CA HIS A 28 -12.55 1.81 -0.83
C HIS A 28 -11.64 3.01 -0.52
N TYR A 29 -10.64 2.86 0.37
CA TYR A 29 -9.75 3.98 0.68
C TYR A 29 -8.91 4.45 -0.53
N MET A 30 -8.77 3.63 -1.57
CA MET A 30 -8.06 3.99 -2.81
C MET A 30 -9.00 4.58 -3.88
N ILE A 31 -10.30 4.71 -3.63
CA ILE A 31 -11.29 5.12 -4.65
C ILE A 31 -11.03 6.51 -5.24
N SER A 32 -10.24 7.36 -4.58
CA SER A 32 -9.86 8.67 -5.13
C SER A 32 -9.10 8.55 -6.45
N HIS A 33 -8.49 7.40 -6.77
CA HIS A 33 -7.82 7.16 -8.05
C HIS A 33 -8.78 7.13 -9.25
N THR A 34 -10.10 7.09 -9.02
CA THR A 34 -11.10 7.31 -10.08
C THR A 34 -10.94 8.67 -10.77
N VAL A 35 -10.28 9.64 -10.13
CA VAL A 35 -9.88 10.92 -10.74
C VAL A 35 -9.15 10.71 -12.06
N LEU A 36 -8.26 9.71 -12.17
CA LEU A 36 -7.47 9.43 -13.37
C LEU A 36 -8.35 9.13 -14.60
N TYR A 37 -9.50 8.50 -14.38
CA TYR A 37 -10.49 8.29 -15.44
C TYR A 37 -11.16 9.61 -15.82
N THR A 38 -11.56 10.42 -14.84
CA THR A 38 -12.24 11.69 -15.10
C THR A 38 -11.34 12.74 -15.77
N THR A 39 -10.03 12.71 -15.53
CA THR A 39 -9.07 13.68 -16.07
C THR A 39 -8.46 13.23 -17.39
N HIS A 40 -8.13 11.94 -17.54
CA HIS A 40 -7.39 11.42 -18.70
C HIS A 40 -7.99 10.18 -19.35
N ALA A 41 -9.22 9.79 -18.96
CA ALA A 41 -9.89 8.57 -19.44
C ALA A 41 -9.12 7.27 -19.20
N ILE A 42 -8.14 7.26 -18.27
CA ILE A 42 -7.41 6.06 -17.86
C ILE A 42 -8.39 5.13 -17.13
N PRO A 43 -8.67 3.92 -17.65
CA PRO A 43 -9.52 2.97 -16.92
C PRO A 43 -8.82 2.54 -15.63
N VAL A 44 -9.55 2.47 -14.52
CA VAL A 44 -9.00 2.07 -13.23
C VAL A 44 -9.74 0.84 -12.71
N VAL A 45 -8.97 -0.20 -12.39
CA VAL A 45 -9.47 -1.47 -11.85
C VAL A 45 -9.12 -1.54 -10.38
N PHE A 46 -10.15 -1.62 -9.56
CA PHE A 46 -10.06 -1.91 -8.13
C PHE A 46 -10.57 -3.33 -7.87
N TYR A 47 -9.98 -4.02 -6.90
CA TYR A 47 -10.55 -5.27 -6.40
C TYR A 47 -10.16 -5.47 -4.93
N ASP A 48 -11.03 -6.17 -4.19
CA ASP A 48 -10.73 -6.59 -2.84
C ASP A 48 -9.98 -7.93 -2.88
N GLN A 49 -8.74 -7.92 -2.41
CA GLN A 49 -7.83 -9.06 -2.42
C GLN A 49 -8.32 -10.15 -1.46
N ILE A 50 -8.35 -11.40 -1.92
CA ILE A 50 -8.83 -12.55 -1.14
C ILE A 50 -7.68 -13.53 -0.92
N GLY A 51 -7.24 -13.70 0.34
CA GLY A 51 -6.42 -14.85 0.72
C GLY A 51 -5.22 -14.53 1.62
N ALA A 52 -4.16 -15.32 1.42
CA ALA A 52 -2.86 -15.23 2.11
C ALA A 52 -1.74 -15.01 1.08
N VAL A 53 -0.51 -14.70 1.53
CA VAL A 53 0.66 -14.35 0.70
C VAL A 53 0.79 -15.19 -0.59
N GLU A 54 0.65 -16.51 -0.50
CA GLU A 54 0.84 -17.43 -1.63
C GLU A 54 -0.24 -17.31 -2.72
N LEU A 55 -1.42 -16.79 -2.38
CA LEU A 55 -2.59 -16.73 -3.28
C LEU A 55 -2.72 -15.40 -4.03
N PHE A 56 -2.20 -14.30 -3.49
CA PHE A 56 -2.45 -12.97 -4.07
C PHE A 56 -1.87 -12.78 -5.48
N MET A 57 -0.71 -13.39 -5.77
CA MET A 57 -0.14 -13.33 -7.11
C MET A 57 -0.96 -14.13 -8.13
N ASP A 58 -1.43 -15.32 -7.74
CA ASP A 58 -2.30 -16.13 -8.59
C ASP A 58 -3.67 -15.47 -8.78
N GLU A 59 -4.17 -14.80 -7.74
CA GLU A 59 -5.38 -13.97 -7.81
C GLU A 59 -5.21 -12.82 -8.81
N LEU A 60 -4.09 -12.10 -8.75
CA LEU A 60 -3.79 -11.03 -9.68
C LEU A 60 -3.66 -11.55 -11.13
N ASP A 61 -2.96 -12.67 -11.34
CA ASP A 61 -2.90 -13.33 -12.66
C ASP A 61 -4.30 -13.69 -13.18
N ASN A 62 -5.16 -14.21 -12.31
CA ASN A 62 -6.54 -14.55 -12.65
C ASN A 62 -7.37 -13.32 -13.01
N LEU A 63 -7.27 -12.24 -12.23
CA LEU A 63 -7.96 -10.98 -12.49
C LEU A 63 -7.55 -10.40 -13.84
N LEU A 64 -6.25 -10.28 -14.10
CA LEU A 64 -5.72 -9.73 -15.35
C LEU A 64 -6.22 -10.52 -16.56
N THR A 65 -6.18 -11.86 -16.47
CA THR A 65 -6.67 -12.77 -17.52
C THR A 65 -8.18 -12.66 -17.72
N LYS A 66 -8.95 -12.61 -16.62
CA LYS A 66 -10.42 -12.51 -16.67
C LYS A 66 -10.88 -11.22 -17.33
N LEU A 67 -10.17 -10.11 -17.08
CA LEU A 67 -10.46 -8.81 -17.67
C LEU A 67 -9.88 -8.66 -19.09
N GLY A 68 -8.98 -9.57 -19.51
CA GLY A 68 -8.33 -9.55 -20.82
C GLY A 68 -7.32 -8.42 -20.98
N ILE A 69 -6.68 -8.00 -19.88
CA ILE A 69 -5.72 -6.87 -19.83
C ILE A 69 -4.29 -7.32 -19.52
N GLU A 70 -4.04 -8.62 -19.35
CA GLU A 70 -2.73 -9.18 -19.00
C GLU A 70 -1.62 -8.88 -20.02
N SER A 71 -2.01 -8.52 -21.25
CA SER A 71 -1.10 -8.12 -22.32
C SER A 71 -0.73 -6.64 -22.31
N HIS A 72 -1.44 -5.79 -21.56
CA HIS A 72 -1.23 -4.34 -21.54
C HIS A 72 -1.91 -3.70 -20.33
N PHE A 73 -1.14 -3.39 -19.29
CA PHE A 73 -1.63 -2.72 -18.07
C PHE A 73 -0.52 -1.95 -17.34
N ASP A 74 -0.91 -0.97 -16.54
CA ASP A 74 -0.08 -0.33 -15.52
C ASP A 74 -0.52 -0.85 -14.13
N LEU A 75 0.39 -0.89 -13.16
CA LEU A 75 0.13 -1.40 -11.80
C LEU A 75 0.50 -0.37 -10.74
N LEU A 76 -0.42 -0.08 -9.83
CA LEU A 76 -0.18 0.74 -8.64
C LEU A 76 -0.48 -0.08 -7.39
N GLY A 77 0.47 -0.17 -6.49
CA GLY A 77 0.27 -0.78 -5.18
C GLY A 77 0.54 0.21 -4.06
N GLN A 78 -0.34 0.29 -3.07
CA GLN A 78 -0.16 1.13 -1.88
C GLN A 78 0.05 0.28 -0.62
N SER A 79 1.03 0.64 0.21
CA SER A 79 1.36 -0.09 1.45
C SER A 79 1.67 -1.56 1.17
N TRP A 80 0.99 -2.51 1.83
CA TRP A 80 1.02 -3.92 1.47
C TRP A 80 0.82 -4.18 -0.03
N GLY A 81 -0.08 -3.45 -0.70
CA GLY A 81 -0.29 -3.57 -2.14
C GLY A 81 0.97 -3.22 -2.94
N GLY A 82 1.80 -2.31 -2.45
CA GLY A 82 3.11 -1.99 -3.04
C GLY A 82 4.14 -3.11 -2.83
N MET A 83 4.12 -3.76 -1.66
CA MET A 83 4.91 -4.97 -1.39
C MET A 83 4.51 -6.09 -2.36
N LEU A 84 3.21 -6.37 -2.48
CA LEU A 84 2.64 -7.34 -3.40
C LEU A 84 2.99 -7.02 -4.86
N ALA A 85 2.87 -5.76 -5.27
CA ALA A 85 3.20 -5.33 -6.63
C ALA A 85 4.69 -5.58 -6.94
N ALA A 86 5.60 -5.19 -6.05
CA ALA A 86 7.03 -5.43 -6.24
C ALA A 86 7.36 -6.93 -6.29
N ASP A 87 6.74 -7.72 -5.42
CA ASP A 87 6.96 -9.17 -5.37
C ASP A 87 6.43 -9.86 -6.63
N TYR A 88 5.22 -9.50 -7.06
CA TYR A 88 4.59 -9.98 -8.28
C TYR A 88 5.46 -9.68 -9.51
N VAL A 89 5.89 -8.43 -9.69
CA VAL A 89 6.65 -8.03 -10.88
C VAL A 89 8.05 -8.66 -10.91
N SER A 90 8.71 -8.75 -9.77
CA SER A 90 10.04 -9.34 -9.66
C SER A 90 10.05 -10.87 -9.75
N THR A 91 8.91 -11.52 -9.52
CA THR A 91 8.75 -12.99 -9.57
C THR A 91 8.14 -13.47 -10.89
N ARG A 92 7.07 -12.82 -11.36
CA ARG A 92 6.28 -13.27 -12.52
C ARG A 92 6.78 -12.69 -13.84
N HIS A 93 7.48 -11.55 -13.81
CA HIS A 93 7.93 -10.82 -15.01
C HIS A 93 6.80 -10.64 -16.05
N PRO A 94 5.65 -10.04 -15.65
CA PRO A 94 4.48 -9.92 -16.51
C PRO A 94 4.82 -9.12 -17.78
N ARG A 95 4.74 -9.77 -18.94
CA ARG A 95 5.12 -9.15 -20.23
C ARG A 95 4.26 -7.94 -20.61
N GLY A 96 3.00 -7.93 -20.19
CA GLY A 96 2.07 -6.84 -20.46
C GLY A 96 2.18 -5.63 -19.53
N LEU A 97 2.98 -5.73 -18.46
CA LEU A 97 3.17 -4.62 -17.53
C LEU A 97 4.00 -3.51 -18.19
N ARG A 98 3.43 -2.31 -18.21
CA ARG A 98 4.07 -1.13 -18.79
C ARG A 98 4.78 -0.29 -17.76
N ARG A 99 4.12 0.04 -16.65
CA ARG A 99 4.68 0.85 -15.57
C ARG A 99 4.23 0.34 -14.21
N LEU A 100 5.09 0.53 -13.22
CA LEU A 100 4.86 0.15 -11.83
C LEU A 100 4.88 1.40 -10.94
N ILE A 101 3.92 1.51 -10.03
CA ILE A 101 3.91 2.54 -8.99
C ILE A 101 3.90 1.82 -7.63
N ILE A 102 4.94 2.05 -6.84
CA ILE A 102 5.08 1.55 -5.47
C ILE A 102 4.84 2.74 -4.53
N ALA A 103 3.67 2.78 -3.92
CA ALA A 103 3.24 3.90 -3.09
C ALA A 103 3.28 3.54 -1.60
N ASN A 104 4.03 4.32 -0.83
CA ASN A 104 4.02 4.28 0.63
C ASN A 104 4.25 2.85 1.16
N ALA A 105 5.19 2.11 0.57
CA ALA A 105 5.39 0.68 0.85
C ALA A 105 6.84 0.38 1.24
N PRO A 106 7.09 -0.60 2.13
CA PRO A 106 8.45 -1.01 2.45
C PRO A 106 9.04 -2.01 1.44
N ALA A 107 10.36 -2.01 1.30
CA ALA A 107 11.08 -3.05 0.54
C ALA A 107 11.31 -4.35 1.34
N SER A 108 11.18 -4.28 2.67
CA SER A 108 11.23 -5.43 3.57
C SER A 108 10.54 -5.12 4.88
N GLU A 109 10.01 -6.15 5.54
CA GLU A 109 9.33 -6.01 6.83
C GLU A 109 10.27 -5.54 7.94
N ALA A 110 11.52 -6.02 7.95
CA ALA A 110 12.49 -5.62 8.97
C ALA A 110 12.76 -4.09 8.97
N LEU A 111 12.84 -3.47 7.79
CA LEU A 111 12.99 -2.02 7.66
C LEU A 111 11.72 -1.27 8.10
N TRP A 112 10.54 -1.85 7.82
CA TRP A 112 9.26 -1.29 8.26
C TRP A 112 9.15 -1.29 9.79
N GLU A 113 9.41 -2.42 10.44
CA GLU A 113 9.38 -2.54 11.90
C GLU A 113 10.36 -1.56 12.56
N GLU A 114 11.59 -1.45 12.04
CA GLU A 114 12.57 -0.46 12.51
C GLU A 114 12.01 0.97 12.43
N SER A 115 11.36 1.32 11.32
CA SER A 115 10.76 2.63 11.09
C SER A 115 9.62 2.93 12.05
N MET A 116 8.72 1.97 12.26
CA MET A 116 7.58 2.10 13.17
C MET A 116 8.05 2.27 14.62
N LEU A 117 9.07 1.52 15.04
CA LEU A 117 9.70 1.68 16.35
C LEU A 117 10.41 3.04 16.51
N GLN A 118 11.07 3.55 15.46
CA GLN A 118 11.64 4.90 15.48
C GLN A 118 10.56 5.97 15.68
N HIS A 119 9.40 5.86 15.02
CA HIS A 119 8.30 6.79 15.25
C HIS A 119 7.69 6.65 16.63
N LEU A 120 7.44 5.43 17.10
CA LEU A 120 6.95 5.17 18.45
C LEU A 120 7.85 5.81 19.52
N SER A 121 9.17 5.76 19.34
CA SER A 121 10.14 6.35 20.28
C SER A 121 10.02 7.88 20.43
N LYS A 122 9.39 8.56 19.47
CA LYS A 122 9.16 10.01 19.49
C LYS A 122 7.89 10.42 20.25
N PHE A 123 7.04 9.46 20.63
CA PHE A 123 5.85 9.73 21.44
C PHE A 123 6.21 9.84 22.93
N PRO A 124 5.38 10.50 23.76
CA PRO A 124 5.60 10.55 25.21
C PRO A 124 5.79 9.17 25.83
N GLN A 125 6.63 9.04 26.86
CA GLN A 125 6.93 7.75 27.49
C GLN A 125 5.66 6.98 27.91
N ALA A 126 4.65 7.69 28.45
CA ALA A 126 3.38 7.08 28.83
C ALA A 126 2.65 6.40 27.66
N PHE A 127 2.76 6.94 26.44
CA PHE A 127 2.20 6.33 25.24
C PHE A 127 2.94 5.04 24.89
N GLN A 128 4.27 5.09 24.91
CA GLN A 128 5.11 3.93 24.62
C GLN A 128 4.87 2.79 25.63
N ASP A 129 4.74 3.14 26.91
CA ASP A 129 4.48 2.17 27.98
C ASP A 129 3.09 1.53 27.83
N LEU A 130 2.08 2.30 27.44
CA LEU A 130 0.73 1.82 27.13
C LEU A 130 0.77 0.81 25.98
N VAL A 131 1.40 1.16 24.86
CA VAL A 131 1.54 0.27 23.70
C VAL A 131 2.20 -1.05 24.13
N ARG A 132 3.37 -0.97 24.76
CA ARG A 132 4.13 -2.17 25.20
C ARG A 132 3.35 -3.00 26.23
N LYS A 133 2.54 -2.38 27.07
CA LYS A 133 1.68 -3.10 28.03
C LYS A 133 0.65 -3.94 27.30
N HIS A 134 -0.12 -3.34 26.39
CA HIS A 134 -1.16 -4.04 25.65
C HIS A 134 -0.60 -5.15 24.74
N GLU A 135 0.56 -4.93 24.12
CA GLU A 135 1.26 -5.97 23.35
C GLU A 135 1.64 -7.16 24.23
N ARG A 136 2.26 -6.92 25.39
CA ARG A 136 2.65 -8.00 26.33
C ARG A 136 1.45 -8.75 26.90
N GLU A 137 0.36 -8.04 27.17
CA GLU A 137 -0.86 -8.61 27.76
C GLU A 137 -1.81 -9.21 26.72
N GLY A 138 -1.53 -9.03 25.42
CA GLY A 138 -2.41 -9.49 24.34
C GLY A 138 -3.76 -8.75 24.28
N THR A 139 -3.81 -7.49 24.74
CA THR A 139 -5.04 -6.68 24.88
C THR A 139 -5.12 -5.54 23.86
N THR A 140 -4.52 -5.72 22.68
CA THR A 140 -4.50 -4.72 21.60
C THR A 140 -5.88 -4.47 20.98
N SER A 141 -6.87 -5.34 21.19
CA SER A 141 -8.27 -5.08 20.80
C SER A 141 -9.04 -4.18 21.78
N SER A 142 -8.42 -3.79 22.91
CA SER A 142 -9.08 -2.94 23.90
C SER A 142 -9.31 -1.52 23.38
N LYS A 143 -10.40 -0.88 23.82
CA LYS A 143 -10.70 0.51 23.48
C LYS A 143 -9.57 1.48 23.89
N GLU A 144 -8.93 1.25 25.04
CA GLU A 144 -7.79 2.06 25.50
C GLU A 144 -6.64 2.04 24.49
N TYR A 145 -6.29 0.85 23.97
CA TYR A 145 -5.25 0.71 22.96
C TYR A 145 -5.64 1.33 21.63
N GLN A 146 -6.88 1.09 21.16
CA GLN A 146 -7.36 1.64 19.89
C GLN A 146 -7.46 3.17 19.91
N ASP A 147 -7.96 3.76 21.00
CA ASP A 147 -8.01 5.21 21.18
C ASP A 147 -6.59 5.82 21.21
N ALA A 148 -5.62 5.13 21.82
CA ALA A 148 -4.21 5.54 21.78
C ALA A 148 -3.63 5.43 20.36
N LEU A 149 -3.80 4.29 19.69
CA LEU A 149 -3.32 4.10 18.31
C LEU A 149 -3.89 5.12 17.33
N GLN A 150 -5.12 5.58 17.52
CA GLN A 150 -5.68 6.64 16.68
C GLN A 150 -4.82 7.92 16.69
N VAL A 151 -4.16 8.25 17.80
CA VAL A 151 -3.22 9.38 17.86
C VAL A 151 -2.00 9.14 16.96
N PHE A 152 -1.50 7.90 16.95
CA PHE A 152 -0.41 7.49 16.06
C PHE A 152 -0.86 7.54 14.60
N TYR A 153 -2.02 6.95 14.27
CA TYR A 153 -2.54 6.92 12.91
C TYR A 153 -2.87 8.31 12.36
N ASN A 154 -3.40 9.22 13.18
CA ASN A 154 -3.65 10.61 12.76
C ASN A 154 -2.38 11.37 12.38
N LYS A 155 -1.21 10.91 12.85
CA LYS A 155 0.07 11.50 12.50
C LYS A 155 0.74 10.78 11.34
N HIS A 156 0.70 9.44 11.36
CA HIS A 156 1.53 8.59 10.52
C HIS A 156 0.82 7.84 9.40
N THR A 157 -0.51 7.77 9.44
CA THR A 157 -1.32 7.11 8.42
C THR A 157 -2.08 8.12 7.57
N CYS A 158 -2.85 9.01 8.20
CA CYS A 158 -3.58 10.06 7.50
C CYS A 158 -3.82 11.26 8.42
N GLN A 159 -3.35 12.43 8.00
CA GLN A 159 -3.45 13.69 8.72
C GLN A 159 -4.70 14.51 8.37
N VAL A 160 -5.55 14.02 7.46
CA VAL A 160 -6.87 14.63 7.19
C VAL A 160 -7.82 14.25 8.32
N VAL A 161 -8.26 15.23 9.13
CA VAL A 161 -9.16 15.01 10.26
C VAL A 161 -10.45 15.84 10.08
N PRO A 162 -11.65 15.22 10.13
CA PRO A 162 -11.91 13.78 10.26
C PRO A 162 -11.40 12.98 9.06
N TRP A 163 -11.11 11.69 9.27
CA TRP A 163 -10.69 10.80 8.20
C TRP A 163 -11.74 10.74 7.08
N PRO A 164 -11.31 10.62 5.80
CA PRO A 164 -12.21 10.34 4.69
C PRO A 164 -13.09 9.11 4.99
N GLU A 165 -14.35 9.16 4.58
CA GLU A 165 -15.32 8.09 4.87
C GLU A 165 -14.84 6.75 4.31
N GLU A 166 -14.23 6.75 3.13
CA GLU A 166 -13.77 5.55 2.46
C GLU A 166 -12.53 4.95 3.13
N LEU A 167 -11.69 5.79 3.76
CA LEU A 167 -10.61 5.31 4.63
C LEU A 167 -11.17 4.61 5.86
N VAL A 168 -12.16 5.24 6.52
CA VAL A 168 -12.85 4.63 7.67
C VAL A 168 -13.53 3.31 7.27
N MET A 169 -14.14 3.26 6.08
CA MET A 169 -14.81 2.07 5.56
C MET A 169 -13.84 0.90 5.37
N SER A 170 -12.63 1.15 4.85
CA SER A 170 -11.61 0.11 4.70
C SER A 170 -11.02 -0.37 6.03
N PHE A 171 -10.84 0.52 7.02
CA PHE A 171 -10.45 0.10 8.38
C PHE A 171 -11.53 -0.76 9.03
N LYS A 172 -12.81 -0.39 8.90
CA LYS A 172 -13.92 -1.19 9.42
C LYS A 172 -14.01 -2.57 8.77
N ALA A 173 -13.84 -2.65 7.44
CA ALA A 173 -13.85 -3.94 6.75
C ALA A 173 -12.77 -4.89 7.29
N MET A 174 -11.57 -4.35 7.57
CA MET A 174 -10.48 -5.10 8.19
C MET A 174 -10.78 -5.50 9.63
N GLU A 175 -11.46 -4.66 10.41
CA GLU A 175 -11.87 -4.97 11.79
C GLU A 175 -12.99 -6.02 11.86
N GLU A 176 -13.91 -6.02 10.89
CA GLU A 176 -15.01 -6.98 10.78
C GLU A 176 -14.51 -8.40 10.45
N ASP A 177 -13.47 -8.51 9.61
CA ASP A 177 -12.75 -9.76 9.36
C ASP A 177 -11.21 -9.56 9.40
N PRO A 178 -10.60 -9.62 10.59
CA PRO A 178 -9.17 -9.38 10.77
C PRO A 178 -8.32 -10.60 10.41
N THR A 179 -8.90 -11.65 9.82
CA THR A 179 -8.21 -12.93 9.58
C THR A 179 -6.95 -12.74 8.76
N VAL A 180 -7.03 -12.02 7.64
CA VAL A 180 -5.90 -11.78 6.75
C VAL A 180 -4.85 -10.90 7.43
N TYR A 181 -5.26 -9.73 7.94
CA TYR A 181 -4.37 -8.77 8.59
C TYR A 181 -3.61 -9.40 9.76
N THR A 182 -4.32 -10.06 10.68
CA THR A 182 -3.73 -10.66 11.89
C THR A 182 -2.84 -11.85 11.56
N THR A 183 -3.18 -12.65 10.55
CA THR A 183 -2.34 -13.79 10.14
C THR A 183 -1.03 -13.33 9.51
N MET A 184 -1.07 -12.25 8.74
CA MET A 184 0.07 -11.79 7.95
C MET A 184 0.98 -10.82 8.70
N LEU A 185 0.41 -9.81 9.36
CA LEU A 185 1.16 -8.83 10.15
C LEU A 185 1.19 -9.21 11.64
N GLY A 186 0.03 -9.51 12.20
CA GLY A 186 -0.14 -9.70 13.64
C GLY A 186 -1.09 -8.66 14.21
N THR A 187 -1.02 -8.45 15.52
CA THR A 187 -1.97 -7.60 16.25
C THR A 187 -1.40 -6.24 16.65
N SER A 188 -0.17 -5.92 16.23
CA SER A 188 0.49 -4.65 16.50
C SER A 188 1.20 -4.11 15.25
N GLU A 189 1.11 -2.79 15.09
CA GLU A 189 1.81 -1.99 14.08
C GLU A 189 3.33 -1.88 14.34
N PHE A 190 3.79 -2.27 15.54
CA PHE A 190 5.18 -2.08 16.00
C PHE A 190 5.95 -3.39 16.15
N ASN A 191 5.31 -4.53 15.92
CA ASN A 191 5.90 -5.84 16.09
C ASN A 191 5.20 -6.85 15.19
N THR A 192 5.84 -7.17 14.07
CA THR A 192 5.27 -8.10 13.10
C THR A 192 5.53 -9.53 13.56
N THR A 193 4.46 -10.24 13.88
CA THR A 193 4.49 -11.63 14.37
C THR A 193 3.91 -12.64 13.37
N GLY A 194 3.23 -12.15 12.34
CA GLY A 194 2.60 -12.97 11.31
C GLY A 194 3.58 -13.49 10.25
N THR A 195 3.02 -14.02 9.17
CA THR A 195 3.79 -14.64 8.07
C THR A 195 4.68 -13.68 7.31
N LEU A 196 4.44 -12.36 7.38
CA LEU A 196 5.26 -11.34 6.73
C LEU A 196 6.53 -10.98 7.51
N LYS A 197 6.71 -11.48 8.74
CA LYS A 197 7.84 -11.12 9.61
C LYS A 197 9.21 -11.15 8.92
N THR A 198 9.44 -12.11 8.02
CA THR A 198 10.71 -12.28 7.31
C THR A 198 10.63 -11.88 5.84
N TRP A 199 9.53 -11.25 5.41
CA TRP A 199 9.33 -10.87 4.03
C TRP A 199 10.32 -9.78 3.59
N SER A 200 10.88 -9.97 2.40
CA SER A 200 11.75 -9.00 1.73
C SER A 200 11.77 -9.28 0.23
N VAL A 201 11.71 -8.22 -0.57
CA VAL A 201 11.87 -8.27 -2.03
C VAL A 201 13.24 -7.75 -2.49
N ILE A 202 14.05 -7.22 -1.57
CA ILE A 202 15.30 -6.45 -1.85
C ILE A 202 16.23 -7.16 -2.85
N ASP A 203 16.43 -8.46 -2.69
CA ASP A 203 17.38 -9.22 -3.53
C ASP A 203 16.87 -9.44 -4.96
N ARG A 204 15.56 -9.27 -5.20
CA ARG A 204 14.93 -9.43 -6.52
C ARG A 204 14.66 -8.11 -7.22
N LEU A 205 14.83 -6.95 -6.57
CA LEU A 205 14.48 -5.65 -7.15
C LEU A 205 15.18 -5.32 -8.48
N HIS A 206 16.39 -5.85 -8.69
CA HIS A 206 17.14 -5.68 -9.93
C HIS A 206 16.48 -6.34 -11.15
N THR A 207 15.51 -7.22 -10.95
CA THR A 207 14.77 -7.89 -12.03
C THR A 207 13.56 -7.09 -12.51
N ILE A 208 13.17 -6.02 -11.81
CA ILE A 208 12.09 -5.11 -12.21
C ILE A 208 12.62 -4.17 -13.30
N THR A 209 12.27 -4.43 -14.58
CA THR A 209 12.82 -3.69 -15.72
C THR A 209 11.90 -2.62 -16.32
N CYS A 210 10.62 -2.60 -15.92
CA CYS A 210 9.66 -1.59 -16.32
C CYS A 210 9.97 -0.24 -15.62
N PRO A 211 9.62 0.90 -16.25
CA PRO A 211 9.61 2.18 -15.55
C PRO A 211 8.84 2.07 -14.24
N THR A 212 9.47 2.49 -13.15
CA THR A 212 8.90 2.43 -11.80
C THR A 212 8.89 3.82 -11.17
N LEU A 213 7.79 4.18 -10.54
CA LEU A 213 7.68 5.33 -9.65
C LEU A 213 7.55 4.83 -8.22
N VAL A 214 8.40 5.32 -7.34
CA VAL A 214 8.30 5.10 -5.89
C VAL A 214 7.85 6.41 -5.26
N VAL A 215 6.86 6.33 -4.36
CA VAL A 215 6.42 7.49 -3.59
C VAL A 215 6.34 7.21 -2.10
N ASN A 216 6.69 8.20 -1.29
CA ASN A 216 6.50 8.18 0.16
C ASN A 216 6.23 9.59 0.71
N GLY A 217 5.82 9.68 1.97
CA GLY A 217 5.59 10.88 2.76
C GLY A 217 6.72 11.14 3.76
N THR A 218 6.79 12.35 4.29
CA THR A 218 7.77 12.73 5.33
C THR A 218 7.40 12.21 6.72
N GLU A 219 6.11 12.03 7.01
CA GLU A 219 5.59 11.69 8.33
C GLU A 219 4.97 10.29 8.35
N GLU A 220 5.49 9.30 7.62
CA GLU A 220 4.92 7.94 7.57
C GLU A 220 5.90 6.81 7.92
N GLY A 221 5.40 5.58 7.95
CA GLY A 221 6.21 4.37 8.15
C GLY A 221 7.16 4.05 7.00
N ALA A 222 6.84 4.38 5.74
CA ALA A 222 7.75 4.17 4.60
C ALA A 222 8.79 5.31 4.52
N GLN A 223 9.58 5.48 5.58
CA GLN A 223 10.65 6.47 5.64
C GLN A 223 11.70 6.24 4.55
N ASP A 224 12.56 7.23 4.29
CA ASP A 224 13.51 7.20 3.16
C ASP A 224 14.41 5.96 3.18
N PHE A 225 14.89 5.53 4.34
CA PHE A 225 15.73 4.31 4.45
C PHE A 225 14.94 3.02 4.17
N VAL A 226 13.62 3.04 4.37
CA VAL A 226 12.71 1.90 4.16
C VAL A 226 12.45 1.69 2.67
N ILE A 227 12.36 2.78 1.91
CA ILE A 227 12.16 2.75 0.46
C ILE A 227 13.47 2.79 -0.34
N ALA A 228 14.60 3.14 0.29
CA ALA A 228 15.91 3.25 -0.36
C ALA A 228 16.27 2.02 -1.22
N PRO A 229 16.00 0.76 -0.81
CA PRO A 229 16.30 -0.39 -1.66
C PRO A 229 15.58 -0.35 -3.02
N PHE A 230 14.35 0.17 -3.09
CA PHE A 230 13.66 0.34 -4.38
C PHE A 230 14.40 1.33 -5.27
N ILE A 231 14.86 2.45 -4.70
CA ILE A 231 15.56 3.51 -5.43
C ILE A 231 16.94 3.05 -5.90
N GLU A 232 17.64 2.29 -5.07
CA GLU A 232 19.01 1.86 -5.32
C GLU A 232 19.09 0.65 -6.26
N ARG A 233 18.07 -0.22 -6.28
CA ARG A 233 18.16 -1.53 -6.92
C ARG A 233 17.24 -1.71 -8.13
N ILE A 234 16.20 -0.90 -8.30
CA ILE A 234 15.38 -0.92 -9.52
C ILE A 234 16.08 -0.08 -10.60
N PRO A 235 16.46 -0.65 -11.76
CA PRO A 235 17.25 0.08 -12.77
C PRO A 235 16.59 1.32 -13.37
N LYS A 236 15.25 1.38 -13.41
CA LYS A 236 14.48 2.47 -14.03
C LYS A 236 13.47 3.06 -13.04
N VAL A 237 13.99 3.69 -11.99
CA VAL A 237 13.17 4.21 -10.91
C VAL A 237 13.21 5.74 -10.84
N LYS A 238 12.05 6.34 -10.60
CA LYS A 238 11.90 7.72 -10.15
C LYS A 238 11.35 7.71 -8.73
N TRP A 239 11.70 8.74 -7.96
CA TRP A 239 11.22 8.93 -6.60
C TRP A 239 10.56 10.30 -6.45
N VAL A 240 9.39 10.33 -5.81
CA VAL A 240 8.75 11.58 -5.38
C VAL A 240 8.35 11.46 -3.91
N LYS A 241 8.68 12.50 -3.13
CA LYS A 241 8.37 12.59 -1.71
C LYS A 241 7.29 13.63 -1.45
N PHE A 242 6.28 13.27 -0.67
CA PHE A 242 5.15 14.11 -0.27
C PHE A 242 5.33 14.66 1.15
N ALA A 243 4.72 15.80 1.46
CA ALA A 243 4.96 16.52 2.72
C ALA A 243 4.20 15.98 3.93
N LYS A 244 3.29 15.00 3.75
CA LYS A 244 2.49 14.43 4.85
C LYS A 244 2.81 12.96 5.06
N SER A 245 1.80 12.10 5.14
CA SER A 245 1.94 10.75 5.66
C SER A 245 1.62 9.69 4.59
N HIS A 246 1.03 8.57 5.01
CA HIS A 246 0.89 7.34 4.25
C HIS A 246 -0.23 7.42 3.18
N CYS A 247 -1.05 8.47 3.22
CA CYS A 247 -2.22 8.67 2.36
C CYS A 247 -2.14 9.97 1.53
N PRO A 248 -1.09 10.18 0.71
CA PRO A 248 -0.92 11.42 -0.05
C PRO A 248 -2.09 11.71 -1.01
N PHE A 249 -2.76 10.67 -1.51
CA PHE A 249 -3.99 10.75 -2.34
C PHE A 249 -5.23 11.25 -1.59
N TRP A 250 -5.17 11.46 -0.27
CA TRP A 250 -6.17 12.19 0.52
C TRP A 250 -5.63 13.51 1.04
N GLU A 251 -4.33 13.55 1.33
CA GLU A 251 -3.65 14.62 2.05
C GLU A 251 -3.16 15.77 1.17
N ASP A 252 -2.77 15.47 -0.07
CA ASP A 252 -2.22 16.40 -1.06
C ASP A 252 -2.67 15.99 -2.47
N LYS A 253 -4.00 15.92 -2.64
CA LYS A 253 -4.67 15.33 -3.80
C LYS A 253 -4.16 15.87 -5.13
N GLU A 254 -4.08 17.18 -5.27
CA GLU A 254 -3.69 17.82 -6.52
C GLU A 254 -2.26 17.45 -6.90
N TYR A 255 -1.30 17.61 -5.99
CA TYR A 255 0.10 17.29 -6.28
C TYR A 255 0.30 15.78 -6.48
N TYR A 256 -0.39 14.94 -5.71
CA TYR A 256 -0.38 13.50 -5.87
C TYR A 256 -0.86 13.08 -7.26
N PHE A 257 -2.08 13.48 -7.66
CA PHE A 257 -2.62 13.06 -8.95
C PHE A 257 -1.84 13.64 -10.12
N ASN A 258 -1.41 14.90 -10.06
CA ASN A 258 -0.52 15.47 -11.08
C ASN A 258 0.77 14.64 -11.25
N THR A 259 1.35 14.15 -10.15
CA THR A 259 2.55 13.30 -10.18
C THR A 259 2.27 11.95 -10.85
N ILE A 260 1.18 11.29 -10.44
CA ILE A 260 0.79 9.97 -10.97
C ILE A 260 0.43 10.08 -12.45
N GLU A 261 -0.36 11.08 -12.83
CA GLU A 261 -0.74 11.35 -14.22
C GLU A 261 0.48 11.60 -15.09
N HIS A 262 1.41 12.46 -14.66
CA HIS A 262 2.63 12.72 -15.42
C HIS A 262 3.45 11.45 -15.66
N PHE A 263 3.49 10.54 -14.69
CA PHE A 263 4.20 9.27 -14.83
C PHE A 263 3.49 8.29 -15.78
N LEU A 264 2.17 8.18 -15.70
CA LEU A 264 1.38 7.27 -16.54
C LEU A 264 1.32 7.71 -18.01
N LEU A 265 1.40 9.02 -18.26
CA LEU A 265 1.32 9.62 -19.60
C LEU A 265 2.68 9.75 -20.31
N ALA A 266 3.81 9.54 -19.61
CA ALA A 266 5.17 9.62 -20.15
C ALA A 266 5.57 8.36 -20.91
#